data_AF-A0A3P8JID4-F1
#
_entry.id   AF-A0A3P8JID4-F1
#
_cell.length_a   1.000
_cell.length_b   1.000
_cell.length_c   1.000
_cell.angle_alpha   90.00
_cell.angle_beta   90.00
_cell.angle_gamma   90.00
#
_symmetry.space_group_name_H-M   'P 1'
#
loop_
_entity.id
_entity.type
_entity.pdbx_description
1 polymer ?
#
loop_
_entity_poly.entity_id
_entity_poly.type
_entity_poly.pdbx_seq_one_letter_code
_entity_poly.pdbx_strand_id
1 'polypeptide(L)'
;MQSVTGISQEIENLKLTLNQINTCLVEENDQLKCSDLLNLKKDLEELIELKENELLNCRKAQLLAEIGSILTDNQEKDDELQGTSLQTDSSTINEESLVGQRCSVPGWTSSGKFIRQNALILSVVDHDGDSPDRVRVLLAHPTRLSEIPCERFFETGTCHRGIRCTRSHGKIFNIEVSK
;
A
#
# COMPACT_ATOMS: atom_id res chain seq x y z
N MET A 1 16.68 9.64 14.17
CA MET A 1 17.24 10.82 13.49
C MET A 1 18.77 10.78 13.41
N GLN A 2 19.50 10.69 14.53
CA GLN A 2 20.98 10.70 14.53
C GLN A 2 21.65 9.56 13.72
N SER A 3 21.03 8.39 13.64
CA SER A 3 21.58 7.24 12.88
C SER A 3 21.53 7.44 11.36
N VAL A 4 20.45 7.99 10.80
CA VAL A 4 20.29 8.18 9.34
C VAL A 4 21.22 9.27 8.82
N THR A 5 21.34 10.38 9.57
CA THR A 5 22.26 11.47 9.22
C THR A 5 23.72 11.02 9.31
N GLY A 6 24.06 10.16 10.29
CA GLY A 6 25.39 9.59 10.42
C GLY A 6 25.78 8.70 9.24
N ILE A 7 24.90 7.77 8.85
CA ILE A 7 25.15 6.88 7.70
C ILE A 7 25.25 7.69 6.41
N SER A 8 24.42 8.72 6.23
CA SER A 8 24.49 9.59 5.04
C SER A 8 25.82 10.32 4.95
N GLN A 9 26.33 10.86 6.06
CA GLN A 9 27.62 11.54 6.10
C GLN A 9 28.78 10.58 5.82
N GLU A 10 28.70 9.35 6.33
CA GLU A 10 29.69 8.31 6.09
C GLU A 10 29.75 7.95 4.59
N ILE A 11 28.61 7.80 3.93
CA ILE A 11 28.52 7.56 2.48
C ILE A 11 29.16 8.71 1.68
N GLU A 12 28.89 9.96 2.06
CA GLU A 12 29.52 11.13 1.40
C GLU A 12 31.06 11.10 1.53
N ASN A 13 31.58 10.80 2.73
CA ASN A 13 33.01 10.70 2.96
C ASN A 13 33.66 9.56 2.16
N LEU A 14 32.98 8.41 2.04
CA LEU A 14 33.43 7.30 1.21
C LEU A 14 33.47 7.67 -0.28
N LYS A 15 32.44 8.38 -0.78
CA LYS A 15 32.39 8.88 -2.16
C LYS A 15 33.51 9.89 -2.45
N LEU A 16 33.84 10.76 -1.49
CA LEU A 16 34.98 11.67 -1.61
C LEU A 16 36.30 10.90 -1.70
N THR A 17 36.50 9.91 -0.85
CA THR A 17 37.69 9.03 -0.87
C THR A 17 37.79 8.28 -2.21
N LEU A 18 36.68 7.75 -2.72
CA LEU A 18 36.61 7.08 -4.02
C LEU A 18 37.03 8.02 -5.17
N ASN A 19 36.58 9.28 -5.13
CA ASN A 19 36.97 10.28 -6.13
C ASN A 19 38.47 10.60 -6.09
N GLN A 20 39.06 10.68 -4.89
CA GLN A 20 40.50 10.86 -4.72
C GLN A 20 41.27 9.68 -5.34
N ILE A 21 40.86 8.45 -5.05
CA ILE A 21 41.48 7.24 -5.63
C ILE A 21 41.33 7.19 -7.15
N ASN A 22 40.16 7.54 -7.68
CA ASN A 22 39.97 7.65 -9.13
C ASN A 22 40.89 8.69 -9.77
N THR A 23 41.19 9.80 -9.06
CA THR A 23 42.13 10.82 -9.54
C THR A 23 43.56 10.28 -9.54
N CYS A 24 43.99 9.65 -8.45
CA CYS A 24 45.31 9.02 -8.36
C CYS A 24 45.51 7.94 -9.43
N LEU A 25 44.48 7.12 -9.69
CA LEU A 25 44.53 6.08 -10.73
C LEU A 25 44.74 6.64 -12.16
N VAL A 26 44.36 7.89 -12.42
CA VAL A 26 44.59 8.55 -13.72
C VAL A 26 46.04 9.06 -13.83
N GLU A 27 46.65 9.43 -12.72
CA GLU A 27 48.01 10.01 -12.66
C GLU A 27 49.11 8.95 -12.49
N GLU A 28 48.79 7.79 -11.92
CA GLU A 28 49.75 6.74 -11.57
C GLU A 28 50.12 5.84 -12.78
N ASN A 29 51.42 5.68 -13.03
CA ASN A 29 51.94 4.91 -14.18
C ASN A 29 52.52 3.53 -13.76
N ASP A 30 52.52 3.21 -12.46
CA ASP A 30 53.06 1.97 -11.89
C ASP A 30 52.00 0.85 -11.88
N GLN A 31 52.19 -0.18 -12.72
CA GLN A 31 51.21 -1.24 -12.94
C GLN A 31 50.80 -2.02 -11.66
N LEU A 32 51.72 -2.23 -10.73
CA LEU A 32 51.47 -2.92 -9.44
C LEU A 32 50.65 -2.06 -8.47
N LYS A 33 50.97 -0.76 -8.35
CA LYS A 33 50.17 0.16 -7.53
C LYS A 33 48.78 0.37 -8.11
N CYS A 34 48.70 0.43 -9.45
CA CYS A 34 47.42 0.49 -10.14
C CYS A 34 46.53 -0.71 -9.84
N SER A 35 47.06 -1.93 -9.67
CA SER A 35 46.23 -3.09 -9.30
C SER A 35 45.70 -3.02 -7.86
N ASP A 36 46.52 -2.61 -6.90
CA ASP A 36 46.11 -2.50 -5.50
C ASP A 36 45.07 -1.38 -5.31
N LEU A 37 45.27 -0.24 -5.97
CA LEU A 37 44.29 0.86 -6.00
C LEU A 37 42.98 0.45 -6.69
N LEU A 38 43.03 -0.40 -7.72
CA LEU A 38 41.83 -0.94 -8.36
C LEU A 38 41.05 -1.87 -7.45
N ASN A 39 41.74 -2.66 -6.63
CA ASN A 39 41.08 -3.51 -5.62
C ASN A 39 40.42 -2.66 -4.54
N LEU A 40 41.16 -1.68 -3.99
CA LEU A 40 40.61 -0.75 -3.00
C LEU A 40 39.41 0.03 -3.54
N LYS A 41 39.45 0.43 -4.82
CA LYS A 41 38.31 1.07 -5.50
C LYS A 41 37.08 0.17 -5.48
N LYS A 42 37.22 -1.10 -5.86
CA LYS A 42 36.10 -2.06 -5.87
C LYS A 42 35.54 -2.27 -4.46
N ASP A 43 36.42 -2.43 -3.48
CA ASP A 43 36.02 -2.61 -2.08
C ASP A 43 35.23 -1.39 -1.56
N LEU A 44 35.64 -0.18 -1.95
CA LEU A 44 34.92 1.05 -1.61
C LEU A 44 33.57 1.17 -2.32
N GLU A 45 33.49 0.77 -3.60
CA GLU A 45 32.22 0.74 -4.34
C GLU A 45 31.22 -0.22 -3.68
N GLU A 46 31.66 -1.43 -3.31
CA GLU A 46 30.83 -2.40 -2.60
C GLU A 46 30.40 -1.90 -1.22
N LEU A 47 31.32 -1.29 -0.46
CA LEU A 47 31.00 -0.72 0.85
C LEU A 47 29.96 0.41 0.76
N ILE A 48 30.08 1.28 -0.25
CA ILE A 48 29.11 2.36 -0.50
C ILE A 48 27.74 1.76 -0.79
N GLU A 49 27.66 0.73 -1.65
CA GLU A 49 26.39 0.06 -1.97
C GLU A 49 25.75 -0.56 -0.73
N LEU A 50 26.52 -1.25 0.11
CA LEU A 50 26.03 -1.84 1.35
C LEU A 50 25.49 -0.76 2.32
N LYS A 51 26.22 0.35 2.47
CA LYS A 51 25.81 1.47 3.33
C LYS A 51 24.56 2.19 2.80
N GLU A 52 24.44 2.36 1.49
CA GLU A 52 23.22 2.91 0.86
C GLU A 52 22.01 2.00 1.11
N ASN A 53 22.19 0.69 1.03
CA ASN A 53 21.15 -0.28 1.36
C ASN A 53 20.76 -0.25 2.84
N GLU A 54 21.73 -0.13 3.76
CA GLU A 54 21.47 0.07 5.19
C GLU A 54 20.65 1.34 5.44
N LEU A 55 20.99 2.45 4.79
CA LEU A 55 20.27 3.72 4.89
C LEU A 55 18.81 3.59 4.42
N LEU A 56 18.58 2.92 3.29
CA LEU A 56 17.25 2.65 2.77
C LEU A 56 16.43 1.78 3.73
N ASN A 57 17.04 0.75 4.30
CA ASN A 57 16.39 -0.13 5.27
C ASN A 57 16.01 0.62 6.56
N CYS A 58 16.91 1.46 7.10
CA CYS A 58 16.61 2.31 8.25
C CYS A 58 15.45 3.26 7.96
N ARG A 59 15.45 3.93 6.80
CA ARG A 59 14.39 4.87 6.43
C ARG A 59 13.05 4.17 6.21
N LYS A 60 13.06 2.98 5.61
CA LYS A 60 11.86 2.12 5.48
C LYS A 60 11.30 1.74 6.84
N ALA A 61 12.14 1.27 7.75
CA ALA A 61 11.72 0.92 9.12
C ALA A 61 11.15 2.12 9.87
N GLN A 62 11.74 3.31 9.70
CA GLN A 62 11.26 4.55 10.30
C GLN A 62 9.86 4.92 9.79
N LEU A 63 9.64 4.90 8.47
CA LEU A 63 8.33 5.19 7.88
C LEU A 63 7.28 4.16 8.29
N LEU A 64 7.65 2.88 8.37
CA LEU A 64 6.74 1.84 8.86
C LEU A 64 6.35 2.05 10.33
N ALA A 65 7.30 2.47 11.17
CA ALA A 65 7.03 2.79 12.57
C ALA A 65 6.14 4.03 12.71
N GLU A 66 6.36 5.07 11.89
CA GLU A 66 5.53 6.27 11.85
C GLU A 66 4.09 5.96 11.42
N ILE A 67 3.93 5.15 10.38
CA ILE A 67 2.60 4.64 9.96
C ILE A 67 1.97 3.83 11.11
N GLY A 68 2.75 2.95 11.76
CA GLY A 68 2.29 2.20 12.93
C GLY A 68 1.76 3.10 14.04
N SER A 69 2.52 4.15 14.40
CA SER A 69 2.11 5.15 15.39
C SER A 69 0.83 5.87 15.00
N ILE A 70 0.70 6.29 13.74
CA ILE A 70 -0.52 6.95 13.25
C ILE A 70 -1.72 6.00 13.35
N LEU A 71 -1.53 4.71 13.08
CA LEU A 71 -2.60 3.72 13.21
C LEU A 71 -2.97 3.48 14.68
N THR A 72 -2.00 3.45 15.61
CA THR A 72 -2.26 3.30 17.05
C THR A 72 -2.82 4.57 17.69
N ASP A 73 -2.45 5.76 17.22
CA ASP A 73 -3.01 7.05 17.69
C ASP A 73 -4.49 7.20 17.32
N ASN A 74 -4.93 6.50 16.27
CA ASN A 74 -6.35 6.33 15.96
C ASN A 74 -7.03 5.25 16.82
N GLN A 75 -6.29 4.40 17.52
CA GLN A 75 -6.80 3.41 18.48
C GLN A 75 -6.80 3.94 19.93
N GLU A 76 -5.93 4.87 20.31
CA GLU A 76 -5.91 5.44 21.67
C GLU A 76 -7.03 6.47 21.96
N LYS A 77 -7.89 6.76 20.97
CA LYS A 77 -9.21 7.35 21.23
C LYS A 77 -10.32 6.32 21.46
N ASP A 78 -10.01 5.03 21.33
CA ASP A 78 -10.95 3.90 21.38
C ASP A 78 -10.42 2.73 22.26
N ASP A 79 -9.61 2.98 23.30
CA ASP A 79 -9.13 1.91 24.20
C ASP A 79 -9.34 2.22 25.70
N GLU A 80 -10.58 2.55 26.08
CA GLU A 80 -11.15 1.90 27.25
C GLU A 80 -11.70 0.53 26.82
N LEU A 81 -10.89 -0.52 26.97
CA LEU A 81 -11.36 -1.90 26.92
C LEU A 81 -12.27 -2.17 28.12
N GLN A 82 -13.54 -1.83 27.95
CA GLN A 82 -14.60 -2.60 28.56
C GLN A 82 -15.17 -3.50 27.48
N GLY A 83 -15.04 -4.81 27.69
CA GLY A 83 -15.95 -5.78 27.10
C GLY A 83 -17.37 -5.37 27.45
N THR A 84 -17.95 -4.55 26.59
CA THR A 84 -19.37 -4.39 26.40
C THR A 84 -19.57 -5.15 25.10
N SER A 85 -20.15 -6.35 25.11
CA SER A 85 -21.61 -6.44 25.08
C SER A 85 -22.21 -5.15 24.52
N LEU A 86 -21.86 -4.84 23.27
CA LEU A 86 -22.86 -4.36 22.36
C LEU A 86 -23.91 -5.48 22.28
N GLN A 87 -24.83 -5.45 23.25
CA GLN A 87 -26.22 -5.32 22.85
C GLN A 87 -26.26 -4.08 21.95
N THR A 88 -25.83 -4.22 20.69
CA THR A 88 -26.55 -3.56 19.63
C THR A 88 -27.83 -4.36 19.59
N ASP A 89 -28.78 -3.94 20.43
CA ASP A 89 -30.18 -4.24 20.22
C ASP A 89 -30.47 -3.83 18.77
N SER A 90 -30.46 -4.79 17.85
CA SER A 90 -30.96 -4.73 16.46
C SER A 90 -31.15 -3.31 15.91
N SER A 91 -30.07 -2.59 15.61
CA SER A 91 -30.18 -1.22 15.08
C SER A 91 -29.12 -0.98 14.01
N THR A 92 -29.54 -1.25 12.77
CA THR A 92 -29.19 -0.54 11.52
C THR A 92 -27.78 0.04 11.47
N ILE A 93 -26.89 -0.63 10.74
CA ILE A 93 -25.64 -0.02 10.29
C ILE A 93 -25.98 1.29 9.59
N ASN A 94 -25.41 2.42 10.02
CA ASN A 94 -25.64 3.71 9.36
C ASN A 94 -25.14 3.64 7.91
N GLU A 95 -26.06 3.41 6.97
CA GLU A 95 -25.80 3.18 5.55
C GLU A 95 -24.93 4.29 4.93
N GLU A 96 -25.20 5.54 5.33
CA GLU A 96 -24.48 6.73 4.87
C GLU A 96 -23.01 6.75 5.31
N SER A 97 -22.66 6.08 6.40
CA SER A 97 -21.27 6.00 6.89
C SER A 97 -20.43 5.04 6.05
N LEU A 98 -21.03 3.98 5.52
CA LEU A 98 -20.32 2.96 4.73
C LEU A 98 -20.09 3.38 3.29
N VAL A 99 -21.00 4.16 2.71
CA VAL A 99 -20.88 4.62 1.32
C VAL A 99 -19.64 5.51 1.15
N GLY A 100 -18.87 5.26 0.10
CA GLY A 100 -17.62 5.96 -0.20
C GLY A 100 -16.39 5.39 0.50
N GLN A 101 -16.55 4.50 1.48
CA GLN A 101 -15.40 3.86 2.12
C GLN A 101 -14.67 2.91 1.16
N ARG A 102 -13.34 2.84 1.30
CA ARG A 102 -12.51 1.86 0.60
C ARG A 102 -12.59 0.51 1.31
N CYS A 103 -12.78 -0.54 0.53
CA CYS A 103 -12.80 -1.91 1.02
C CYS A 103 -11.94 -2.82 0.14
N SER A 104 -11.71 -4.04 0.63
CA SER A 104 -10.91 -5.07 -0.04
C SER A 104 -11.82 -6.26 -0.31
N VAL A 105 -12.07 -6.57 -1.58
CA VAL A 105 -13.00 -7.65 -1.98
C VAL A 105 -12.28 -8.76 -2.74
N PRO A 106 -12.67 -10.04 -2.56
CA PRO A 106 -12.09 -11.14 -3.32
C PRO A 106 -12.48 -11.08 -4.80
N GLY A 107 -11.53 -11.36 -5.70
CA GLY A 107 -11.77 -11.32 -7.14
C GLY A 107 -10.68 -11.97 -8.00
N TRP A 108 -11.05 -12.28 -9.24
CA TRP A 108 -10.14 -12.81 -10.25
C TRP A 108 -9.50 -11.68 -11.06
N THR A 109 -8.20 -11.77 -11.30
CA THR A 109 -7.49 -10.88 -12.24
C THR A 109 -7.68 -11.32 -13.68
N SER A 110 -7.32 -10.44 -14.63
CA SER A 110 -7.27 -10.79 -16.05
C SER A 110 -6.27 -11.91 -16.37
N SER A 111 -5.24 -12.07 -15.53
CA SER A 111 -4.24 -13.13 -15.58
C SER A 111 -4.68 -14.44 -14.92
N GLY A 112 -5.90 -14.53 -14.40
CA GLY A 112 -6.45 -15.75 -13.79
C GLY A 112 -5.97 -16.01 -12.36
N LYS A 113 -5.41 -15.03 -11.66
CA LYS A 113 -5.06 -15.16 -10.23
C LYS A 113 -6.23 -14.72 -9.36
N PHE A 114 -6.46 -15.42 -8.26
CA PHE A 114 -7.45 -15.04 -7.25
C PHE A 114 -6.77 -14.18 -6.18
N ILE A 115 -7.16 -12.91 -6.07
CA ILE A 115 -6.55 -11.93 -5.16
C ILE A 115 -7.64 -11.09 -4.49
N ARG A 116 -7.27 -10.36 -3.43
CA ARG A 116 -8.11 -9.26 -2.94
C ARG A 116 -7.86 -8.01 -3.78
N GLN A 117 -8.93 -7.32 -4.17
CA GLN A 117 -8.93 -6.15 -5.02
C GLN A 117 -9.46 -4.95 -4.22
N ASN A 118 -8.84 -3.79 -4.43
CA ASN A 118 -9.30 -2.54 -3.84
C ASN A 118 -10.62 -2.10 -4.50
N ALA A 119 -11.60 -1.80 -3.69
CA ALA A 119 -12.93 -1.39 -4.11
C ALA A 119 -13.46 -0.23 -3.25
N LEU A 120 -14.54 0.38 -3.70
CA LEU A 120 -15.29 1.43 -3.01
C LEU A 120 -16.71 0.96 -2.79
N ILE A 121 -17.24 1.17 -1.58
CA ILE A 121 -18.64 0.88 -1.27
C ILE A 121 -19.52 1.94 -1.93
N LEU A 122 -20.43 1.51 -2.80
CA LEU A 122 -21.37 2.36 -3.54
C LEU A 122 -22.69 2.52 -2.79
N SER A 123 -23.24 1.42 -2.28
CA SER A 123 -24.48 1.41 -1.53
C SER A 123 -24.55 0.19 -0.62
N VAL A 124 -25.27 0.30 0.47
CA VAL A 124 -25.80 -0.87 1.17
C VAL A 124 -26.95 -1.43 0.32
N VAL A 125 -27.11 -2.75 0.32
CA VAL A 125 -28.17 -3.45 -0.39
C VAL A 125 -29.00 -4.16 0.65
N ASP A 126 -30.18 -3.61 0.91
CA ASP A 126 -31.17 -4.21 1.80
C ASP A 126 -31.57 -5.58 1.28
N HIS A 127 -31.73 -6.52 2.20
CA HIS A 127 -32.27 -7.84 1.90
C HIS A 127 -33.51 -8.10 2.74
N ASP A 128 -34.52 -8.71 2.13
CA ASP A 128 -35.68 -9.22 2.84
C ASP A 128 -35.24 -10.43 3.70
N GLY A 129 -34.97 -10.26 5.00
CA GLY A 129 -34.78 -11.34 5.99
C GLY A 129 -33.48 -11.32 6.82
N ASP A 130 -33.27 -12.40 7.59
CA ASP A 130 -32.21 -12.66 8.61
C ASP A 130 -30.78 -12.87 8.03
N SER A 131 -30.50 -12.31 6.85
CA SER A 131 -29.22 -12.48 6.14
C SER A 131 -28.28 -11.30 6.39
N PRO A 132 -26.95 -11.51 6.40
CA PRO A 132 -26.00 -10.45 6.70
C PRO A 132 -26.10 -9.31 5.68
N ASP A 133 -25.91 -8.08 6.18
CA ASP A 133 -25.91 -6.87 5.36
C ASP A 133 -24.98 -7.03 4.17
N ARG A 134 -25.48 -6.64 2.99
CA ARG A 134 -24.73 -6.73 1.74
C ARG A 134 -24.36 -5.34 1.29
N VAL A 135 -23.19 -5.23 0.67
CA VAL A 135 -22.72 -3.99 0.06
C VAL A 135 -22.51 -4.18 -1.42
N ARG A 136 -22.93 -3.17 -2.18
CA ARG A 136 -22.56 -3.02 -3.59
C ARG A 136 -21.26 -2.25 -3.66
N VAL A 137 -20.28 -2.76 -4.40
CA VAL A 137 -18.96 -2.17 -4.52
C VAL A 137 -18.55 -1.95 -5.99
N LEU A 138 -17.72 -0.94 -6.22
CA LEU A 138 -17.05 -0.67 -7.49
C LEU A 138 -15.55 -0.89 -7.34
N LEU A 139 -14.90 -1.51 -8.34
CA LEU A 139 -13.46 -1.70 -8.32
C LEU A 139 -12.75 -0.35 -8.47
N ALA A 140 -11.74 -0.09 -7.63
CA ALA A 140 -10.96 1.14 -7.67
C ALA A 140 -10.07 1.24 -8.93
N HIS A 141 -9.67 0.10 -9.49
CA HIS A 141 -8.78 0.03 -10.67
C HIS A 141 -9.39 -0.90 -11.75
N PRO A 142 -10.37 -0.42 -12.53
CA PRO A 142 -10.97 -1.22 -13.60
C PRO A 142 -9.94 -1.54 -14.69
N THR A 143 -9.80 -2.81 -15.04
CA THR A 143 -8.90 -3.27 -16.12
C THR A 143 -9.67 -3.76 -17.35
N ARG A 144 -10.99 -3.92 -17.24
CA ARG A 144 -11.88 -4.37 -18.31
C ARG A 144 -13.05 -3.41 -18.49
N LEU A 145 -13.61 -3.34 -19.69
CA LEU A 145 -14.78 -2.52 -19.99
C LEU A 145 -15.98 -2.82 -19.08
N SER A 146 -16.17 -4.11 -18.72
CA SER A 146 -17.21 -4.58 -17.81
C SER A 146 -17.00 -4.20 -16.35
N GLU A 147 -15.81 -3.72 -15.98
CA GLU A 147 -15.49 -3.26 -14.62
C GLU A 147 -15.64 -1.74 -14.48
N ILE A 148 -15.61 -1.01 -15.59
CA ILE A 148 -15.79 0.44 -15.60
C ILE A 148 -17.25 0.77 -15.20
N PRO A 149 -17.48 1.64 -14.20
CA PRO A 149 -18.82 1.99 -13.75
C PRO A 149 -19.72 2.47 -14.90
N CYS A 150 -20.99 2.05 -14.88
CA CYS A 150 -22.01 2.56 -15.79
C CYS A 150 -22.49 3.93 -15.29
N GLU A 151 -22.24 4.99 -16.05
CA GLU A 151 -22.64 6.37 -15.72
C GLU A 151 -24.13 6.46 -15.37
N ARG A 152 -25.03 5.93 -16.22
CA ARG A 152 -26.47 5.97 -15.97
C ARG A 152 -26.86 5.27 -14.67
N PHE A 153 -26.34 4.07 -14.43
CA PHE A 153 -26.63 3.34 -13.19
C PHE A 153 -26.05 4.06 -11.98
N PHE A 154 -24.87 4.68 -12.11
CA PHE A 154 -24.22 5.42 -11.04
C PHE A 154 -25.01 6.67 -10.65
N GLU A 155 -25.59 7.38 -11.61
CA GLU A 155 -26.39 8.59 -11.37
C GLU A 155 -27.82 8.29 -10.90
N THR A 156 -28.49 7.30 -11.51
CA THR A 156 -29.94 7.09 -11.30
C THR A 156 -30.28 5.82 -10.52
N GLY A 157 -29.28 5.04 -10.10
CA GLY A 157 -29.47 3.73 -9.46
C GLY A 157 -30.09 2.66 -10.37
N THR A 158 -30.33 2.98 -11.65
CA THR A 158 -31.09 2.14 -12.59
C THR A 158 -30.51 2.27 -13.99
N CYS A 159 -30.55 1.18 -14.76
CA CYS A 159 -30.09 1.20 -16.15
C CYS A 159 -31.01 0.32 -16.99
N HIS A 160 -31.53 0.87 -18.09
CA HIS A 160 -32.44 0.16 -19.00
C HIS A 160 -31.82 -1.11 -19.62
N ARG A 161 -30.48 -1.21 -19.66
CA ARG A 161 -29.76 -2.39 -20.16
C ARG A 161 -29.74 -3.52 -19.13
N GLY A 162 -30.03 -3.22 -17.86
CA GLY A 162 -30.03 -4.17 -16.76
C GLY A 162 -28.75 -5.01 -16.74
N ILE A 163 -28.91 -6.33 -16.63
CA ILE A 163 -27.81 -7.30 -16.62
C ILE A 163 -27.01 -7.37 -17.94
N ARG A 164 -27.54 -6.84 -19.05
CA ARG A 164 -26.86 -6.83 -20.36
C ARG A 164 -26.02 -5.56 -20.58
N CYS A 165 -25.87 -4.73 -19.54
CA CYS A 165 -24.99 -3.57 -19.63
C CYS A 165 -23.55 -4.03 -19.83
N THR A 166 -22.82 -3.41 -20.75
CA THR A 166 -21.39 -3.69 -20.99
C THR A 166 -20.48 -3.01 -19.96
N ARG A 167 -21.06 -2.19 -19.08
CA ARG A 167 -20.41 -1.45 -18.00
C ARG A 167 -20.87 -2.00 -16.65
N SER A 168 -20.07 -1.79 -15.61
CA SER A 168 -20.33 -2.31 -14.26
C SER A 168 -21.48 -1.60 -13.58
N HIS A 169 -22.39 -2.36 -12.98
CA HIS A 169 -23.37 -1.88 -11.98
C HIS A 169 -22.89 -2.16 -10.54
N GLY A 170 -21.60 -2.46 -10.37
CA GLY A 170 -21.03 -2.93 -9.12
C GLY A 170 -21.28 -4.41 -8.84
N LYS A 171 -20.48 -4.96 -7.94
CA LYS A 171 -20.59 -6.34 -7.43
C LYS A 171 -21.15 -6.30 -6.02
N ILE A 172 -21.95 -7.30 -5.65
CA ILE A 172 -22.55 -7.39 -4.32
C ILE A 172 -21.73 -8.39 -3.50
N PHE A 173 -21.34 -8.00 -2.29
CA PHE A 173 -20.65 -8.85 -1.32
C PHE A 173 -21.38 -8.82 0.02
N ASN A 174 -21.27 -9.89 0.78
CA ASN A 174 -21.70 -9.90 2.18
C ASN A 174 -20.66 -9.16 3.02
N ILE A 175 -21.10 -8.40 4.01
CA ILE A 175 -20.21 -7.85 5.03
C ILE A 175 -19.82 -9.01 5.97
N GLU A 176 -18.56 -9.39 5.96
CA GLU A 176 -18.02 -10.32 6.96
C GLU A 176 -17.69 -9.53 8.23
N VAL A 177 -18.59 -9.60 9.22
CA VAL A 177 -18.29 -9.12 10.57
C VAL A 177 -17.42 -10.19 11.23
N SER A 178 -16.16 -9.87 11.52
CA SER A 178 -15.29 -10.78 12.27
C SER A 178 -15.93 -11.01 13.65
N LYS A 179 -16.26 -12.26 13.95
CA LYS A 179 -16.76 -12.69 15.26
C LYS A 179 -15.66 -12.70 16.30
#